data_AF-A0A3D5WPI8-F1
#
_entry.id   AF-A0A3D5WPI8-F1
#
_cell.length_a   1.000
_cell.length_b   1.000
_cell.length_c   1.000
_cell.angle_alpha   90.00
_cell.angle_beta   90.00
_cell.angle_gamma   90.00
#
_symmetry.space_group_name_H-M   'P 1'
#
loop_
_entity.id
_entity.type
_entity.pdbx_description
1 polymer ?
#
loop_
_entity_poly.entity_id
_entity_poly.type
_entity_poly.pdbx_seq_one_letter_code
_entity_poly.pdbx_strand_id
1 'polypeptide(L)'
;KFDWMAHADKFPGLCTPDESYHGITYAEKFGKEGAFITKCTAQLMRDFGCIQSPQHAFLLNLGLESLHVRMPRHVENGQAVAEFLQEQPQVSYVNYSGLPTDRYYTLAQK
;
A
#
# COMPACT_ATOMS: atom_id res chain seq x y z
N LYS A 1 -5.66 0.80 -14.98
CA LYS A 1 -6.43 -0.46 -14.81
C LYS A 1 -5.71 -1.55 -15.59
N PHE A 2 -5.37 -2.67 -14.95
CA PHE A 2 -4.60 -3.75 -15.59
C PHE A 2 -5.53 -4.74 -16.30
N ASP A 3 -5.17 -5.22 -17.49
CA ASP A 3 -5.97 -6.18 -18.24
C ASP A 3 -5.57 -7.62 -17.89
N TRP A 4 -6.28 -8.23 -16.95
CA TRP A 4 -5.99 -9.58 -16.47
C TRP A 4 -6.10 -10.63 -17.57
N MET A 5 -7.16 -10.58 -18.37
CA MET A 5 -7.45 -11.60 -19.39
C MET A 5 -6.46 -11.56 -20.55
N ALA A 6 -5.90 -10.38 -20.86
CA ALA A 6 -4.81 -10.25 -21.85
C ALA A 6 -3.51 -10.98 -21.42
N HIS A 7 -3.41 -11.37 -20.14
CA HIS A 7 -2.26 -12.03 -19.54
C HIS A 7 -2.66 -13.29 -18.75
N ALA A 8 -3.67 -14.01 -19.24
CA ALA A 8 -4.21 -15.20 -18.56
C ALA A 8 -3.16 -16.29 -18.30
N ASP A 9 -2.13 -16.38 -19.15
CA ASP A 9 -0.98 -17.27 -18.99
C ASP A 9 -0.16 -16.97 -17.73
N LYS A 10 -0.05 -15.69 -17.35
CA LYS A 10 0.70 -15.24 -16.17
C LYS A 10 -0.15 -15.18 -14.91
N PHE A 11 -1.46 -14.98 -15.06
CA PHE A 11 -2.40 -14.84 -13.94
C PHE A 11 -3.54 -15.86 -13.99
N PRO A 12 -3.26 -17.17 -14.13
CA PRO A 12 -4.30 -18.19 -14.27
C PRO A 12 -5.26 -18.17 -13.08
N GLY A 13 -4.76 -17.94 -11.88
CA GLY A 13 -5.60 -17.84 -10.69
C GLY A 13 -6.72 -16.78 -10.77
N LEU A 14 -6.56 -15.72 -11.55
CA LEU A 14 -7.62 -14.73 -11.75
C LEU A 14 -8.44 -15.00 -13.02
N CYS A 15 -7.85 -15.69 -14.01
CA CYS A 15 -8.34 -15.77 -15.37
C CYS A 15 -8.90 -17.14 -15.78
N THR A 16 -8.83 -18.14 -14.89
CA THR A 16 -9.45 -19.46 -15.08
C THR A 16 -10.51 -19.72 -14.00
N PRO A 17 -11.45 -20.65 -14.25
CA PRO A 17 -12.41 -21.08 -13.24
C PRO A 17 -11.74 -21.56 -11.94
N ASP A 18 -12.22 -21.06 -10.80
CA ASP A 18 -11.79 -21.50 -9.46
C ASP A 18 -12.84 -22.45 -8.86
N GLU A 19 -12.53 -23.75 -8.83
CA GLU A 19 -13.43 -24.78 -8.29
C GLU A 19 -13.71 -24.60 -6.79
N SER A 20 -12.79 -23.98 -6.04
CA SER A 20 -12.97 -23.70 -4.61
C SER A 20 -14.00 -22.59 -4.33
N TYR A 21 -14.49 -21.95 -5.39
CA TYR A 21 -15.46 -20.86 -5.32
C TYR A 21 -16.50 -20.96 -6.46
N HIS A 22 -17.07 -22.15 -6.66
CA HIS A 22 -18.17 -22.41 -7.62
C HIS A 22 -17.81 -22.19 -9.10
N GLY A 23 -16.54 -22.40 -9.47
CA GLY A 23 -16.07 -22.32 -10.85
C GLY A 23 -16.02 -20.89 -11.40
N ILE A 24 -15.98 -19.88 -10.55
CA ILE A 24 -15.93 -18.49 -11.02
C ILE A 24 -14.58 -18.18 -11.68
N THR A 25 -14.61 -17.36 -12.72
CA THR A 25 -13.42 -16.66 -13.22
C THR A 25 -13.43 -15.24 -12.64
N TYR A 26 -12.51 -14.93 -11.72
CA TYR A 26 -12.51 -13.66 -11.00
C TYR A 26 -12.39 -12.44 -11.92
N ALA A 27 -11.53 -12.51 -12.94
CA ALA A 27 -11.31 -11.44 -13.92
C ALA A 27 -12.57 -11.14 -14.75
N GLU A 28 -13.36 -12.17 -15.07
CA GLU A 28 -14.63 -12.01 -15.81
C GLU A 28 -15.73 -11.47 -14.91
N LYS A 29 -15.84 -11.99 -13.68
CA LYS A 29 -16.94 -11.66 -12.76
C LYS A 29 -16.78 -10.29 -12.08
N PHE A 30 -15.56 -9.95 -11.67
CA PHE A 30 -15.27 -8.74 -10.87
C PHE A 30 -14.45 -7.69 -11.65
N GLY A 31 -14.12 -7.97 -12.91
CA GLY A 31 -13.48 -7.03 -13.82
C GLY A 31 -12.07 -6.61 -13.40
N LYS A 32 -11.53 -5.61 -14.10
CA LYS A 32 -10.14 -5.15 -13.96
C LYS A 32 -9.79 -4.59 -12.56
N GLU A 33 -10.78 -4.09 -11.83
CA GLU A 33 -10.58 -3.41 -10.53
C GLU A 33 -10.87 -4.33 -9.34
N GLY A 34 -11.86 -5.22 -9.46
CA GLY A 34 -12.31 -6.06 -8.36
C GLY A 34 -11.63 -7.43 -8.29
N ALA A 35 -11.17 -7.98 -9.43
CA ALA A 35 -10.72 -9.37 -9.51
C ALA A 35 -9.64 -9.72 -8.48
N PHE A 36 -8.60 -8.89 -8.37
CA PHE A 36 -7.49 -9.13 -7.45
C PHE A 36 -7.94 -9.12 -5.98
N ILE A 37 -8.58 -8.03 -5.54
CA ILE A 37 -8.96 -7.89 -4.13
C ILE A 37 -10.02 -8.91 -3.72
N THR A 38 -10.97 -9.23 -4.63
CA THR A 38 -11.98 -10.25 -4.36
C THR A 38 -11.36 -11.63 -4.26
N LYS A 39 -10.38 -11.99 -5.10
CA LYS A 39 -9.67 -13.26 -4.96
C LYS A 39 -8.90 -13.35 -3.63
N CYS A 40 -8.15 -12.30 -3.27
CA CYS A 40 -7.45 -12.24 -1.97
C CYS A 40 -8.42 -12.42 -0.79
N THR A 41 -9.60 -11.80 -0.87
CA THR A 41 -10.63 -11.86 0.18
C THR A 41 -11.31 -13.23 0.24
N ALA A 42 -11.74 -13.76 -0.91
CA ALA A 42 -12.57 -14.96 -1.00
C ALA A 42 -11.77 -16.25 -0.76
N GLN A 43 -10.50 -16.27 -1.17
CA GLN A 43 -9.65 -17.46 -1.06
C GLN A 43 -8.60 -17.30 0.04
N LEU A 44 -7.68 -16.34 -0.10
CA LEU A 44 -6.52 -16.26 0.81
C LEU A 44 -6.91 -15.92 2.25
N MET A 45 -7.77 -14.92 2.45
CA MET A 45 -8.22 -14.56 3.79
C MET A 45 -9.08 -15.66 4.43
N ARG A 46 -9.90 -16.38 3.64
CA ARG A 46 -10.68 -17.54 4.09
C ARG A 46 -9.77 -18.68 4.53
N ASP A 47 -8.77 -19.02 3.72
CA ASP A 47 -7.96 -20.23 3.90
C ASP A 47 -6.81 -20.02 4.91
N PHE A 48 -6.20 -18.83 4.94
CA PHE A 48 -5.13 -18.51 5.89
C PHE A 48 -5.60 -17.80 7.17
N GLY A 49 -6.84 -17.32 7.20
CA GLY A 49 -7.41 -16.70 8.39
C GLY A 49 -6.77 -15.37 8.81
N CYS A 50 -6.12 -14.66 7.87
CA CYS A 50 -5.47 -13.36 8.12
C CYS A 50 -6.50 -12.22 8.26
N ILE A 51 -7.40 -12.33 9.24
CA ILE A 51 -8.51 -11.39 9.49
C ILE A 51 -8.12 -10.37 10.57
N GLN A 52 -8.55 -9.12 10.39
CA GLN A 52 -8.37 -8.07 11.38
C GLN A 52 -9.39 -8.21 12.52
N SER A 53 -8.93 -8.05 13.77
CA SER A 53 -9.83 -7.93 14.93
C SER A 53 -10.78 -6.74 14.76
N PRO A 54 -12.09 -6.89 15.04
CA PRO A 54 -13.05 -5.79 14.98
C PRO A 54 -12.65 -4.59 15.84
N GLN A 55 -12.08 -4.84 17.03
CA GLN A 55 -11.59 -3.78 17.92
C GLN A 55 -10.40 -3.04 17.30
N HIS A 56 -9.47 -3.74 16.63
CA HIS A 56 -8.37 -3.08 15.92
C HIS A 56 -8.86 -2.29 14.70
N ALA A 57 -9.91 -2.76 14.01
CA ALA A 57 -10.54 -2.01 12.93
C ALA A 57 -11.15 -0.69 13.43
N PHE A 58 -11.83 -0.73 14.58
CA PHE A 58 -12.34 0.47 15.23
C PHE A 58 -11.22 1.45 15.60
N LEU A 59 -10.15 0.98 16.25
CA LEU A 59 -9.02 1.84 16.64
C LEU A 59 -8.29 2.44 15.44
N LEU A 60 -8.10 1.65 14.36
CA LEU A 60 -7.54 2.16 13.12
C LEU A 60 -8.43 3.28 12.55
N ASN A 61 -9.74 3.06 12.49
CA ASN A 61 -10.67 4.05 11.97
C ASN A 61 -10.65 5.35 12.76
N LEU A 62 -10.63 5.27 14.10
CA LEU A 62 -10.46 6.44 14.97
C LEU A 62 -9.13 7.17 14.69
N GLY A 63 -8.05 6.44 14.46
CA GLY A 63 -6.77 7.01 14.05
C GLY A 63 -6.86 7.74 12.71
N LEU A 64 -7.57 7.18 11.73
CA LEU A 64 -7.71 7.76 10.39
C LEU A 64 -8.39 9.13 10.39
N GLU A 65 -9.30 9.39 11.34
CA GLU A 65 -9.99 10.69 11.47
C GLU A 65 -9.01 11.86 11.61
N SER A 66 -7.86 11.64 12.25
CA SER A 66 -6.81 12.66 12.45
C SER A 66 -5.61 12.52 11.52
N LEU A 67 -5.63 11.60 10.55
CA LEU A 67 -4.48 11.35 9.67
C LEU A 67 -4.04 12.61 8.92
N HIS A 68 -5.01 13.37 8.41
CA HIS A 68 -4.80 14.57 7.60
C HIS A 68 -4.15 15.74 8.37
N VAL A 69 -4.29 15.80 9.70
CA VAL A 69 -3.61 16.81 10.53
C VAL A 69 -2.28 16.30 11.10
N ARG A 70 -2.17 14.99 11.38
CA ARG A 70 -0.94 14.39 11.92
C ARG A 70 0.17 14.29 10.87
N MET A 71 -0.14 13.83 9.66
CA MET A 71 0.89 13.59 8.65
C MET A 71 1.63 14.87 8.23
N PRO A 72 0.98 16.02 7.97
CA PRO A 72 1.70 17.26 7.70
C PRO A 72 2.65 17.65 8.83
N ARG A 73 2.21 17.53 10.09
CA ARG A 73 3.05 17.83 11.26
C ARG A 73 4.24 16.88 11.39
N HIS A 74 4.03 15.58 11.15
CA HIS A 74 5.13 14.60 11.13
C HIS A 74 6.16 14.92 10.05
N VAL A 75 5.71 15.31 8.85
CA VAL A 75 6.60 15.65 7.73
C VAL A 75 7.33 16.98 7.97
N GLU A 76 6.64 18.01 8.48
CA GLU A 76 7.23 19.31 8.87
C GLU A 76 8.34 19.11 9.91
N ASN A 77 8.03 18.39 10.99
CA ASN A 77 9.01 18.10 12.03
C ASN A 77 10.16 17.23 11.50
N GLY A 78 9.86 16.24 10.65
CA GLY A 78 10.87 15.39 10.02
C GLY A 78 11.84 16.17 9.14
N GLN A 79 11.33 17.13 8.35
CA GLN A 79 12.15 18.04 7.55
C GLN A 79 13.06 18.88 8.44
N ALA A 80 12.52 19.52 9.48
CA ALA A 80 13.29 20.35 10.39
C ALA A 80 14.42 19.56 11.09
N VAL A 81 14.14 18.32 11.50
CA VAL A 81 15.16 17.42 12.07
C VAL A 81 16.22 17.04 11.04
N ALA A 82 15.81 16.73 9.80
CA ALA A 82 16.74 16.37 8.74
C ALA A 82 17.71 17.52 8.39
N GLU A 83 17.18 18.74 8.28
CA GLU A 83 17.97 19.96 8.04
C GLU A 83 18.91 20.24 9.21
N PHE A 84 18.40 20.17 10.45
CA PHE A 84 19.22 20.33 11.65
C PHE A 84 20.40 19.33 11.68
N LEU A 85 20.14 18.05 11.41
CA LEU A 85 21.16 17.00 11.41
C LEU A 85 22.18 17.17 10.28
N GLN A 86 21.77 17.69 9.12
CA GLN A 86 22.65 17.93 7.98
C GLN A 86 23.74 18.97 8.29
N GLU A 87 23.47 19.88 9.22
CA GLU A 87 24.41 20.92 9.64
C GLU A 87 25.36 20.49 10.77
N GLN A 88 25.14 19.32 11.39
CA GLN A 88 25.94 18.87 12.52
C GLN A 88 27.26 18.22 12.08
N PRO A 89 28.44 18.71 12.54
CA PRO A 89 29.73 18.17 12.12
C PRO A 89 30.01 16.75 12.63
N GLN A 90 29.23 16.27 13.62
CA GLN A 90 29.32 14.92 14.14
C GLN A 90 28.49 13.91 13.32
N VAL A 91 27.65 14.39 12.41
CA VAL A 91 26.78 13.55 11.57
C VAL A 91 27.48 13.27 10.25
N SER A 92 27.66 11.99 9.93
CA SER A 92 28.34 11.57 8.70
C SER A 92 27.50 11.76 7.44
N TYR A 93 26.20 11.48 7.53
CA TYR A 93 25.24 11.73 6.45
C TYR A 93 23.81 11.76 6.99
N VAL A 94 22.92 12.41 6.24
CA VAL A 94 21.46 12.35 6.44
C VAL A 94 20.82 11.84 5.16
N ASN A 95 19.91 10.87 5.28
CA ASN A 95 19.12 10.32 4.18
C ASN A 95 17.66 10.68 4.40
N TYR A 96 17.20 11.70 3.68
CA TYR A 96 15.84 12.20 3.77
C TYR A 96 15.47 12.84 2.44
N SER A 97 14.45 12.32 1.76
CA SER A 97 14.08 12.74 0.41
C SER A 97 13.57 14.17 0.31
N GLY A 98 13.34 14.84 1.44
CA GLY A 98 13.04 16.28 1.50
C GLY A 98 14.27 17.18 1.48
N LEU A 99 15.49 16.64 1.60
CA LEU A 99 16.73 17.41 1.51
C LEU A 99 17.19 17.54 0.05
N PRO A 100 17.58 18.74 -0.43
CA PRO A 100 18.09 18.93 -1.79
C PRO A 100 19.32 18.09 -2.15
N THR A 101 20.10 17.67 -1.15
CA THR A 101 21.28 16.82 -1.32
C THR A 101 20.95 15.35 -1.51
N ASP A 102 19.70 14.93 -1.24
CA ASP A 102 19.29 13.54 -1.36
C ASP A 102 19.11 13.13 -2.83
N ARG A 103 19.59 11.94 -3.18
CA ARG A 103 19.53 11.43 -4.56
C ARG A 103 18.09 11.29 -5.08
N TYR A 104 17.10 11.19 -4.20
CA TYR A 104 15.68 11.06 -4.55
C TYR A 104 14.91 12.37 -4.40
N TYR A 105 15.55 13.49 -4.09
CA TYR A 105 14.88 14.79 -3.92
C TYR A 105 13.99 15.14 -5.13
N THR A 106 14.54 15.05 -6.35
CA THR A 106 13.79 15.32 -7.59
C THR A 106 12.61 14.37 -7.80
N LEU A 107 12.71 13.12 -7.33
CA LEU A 107 11.61 12.16 -7.42
C LEU A 107 10.50 12.49 -6.41
N ALA A 108 10.86 12.92 -5.21
CA ALA A 108 9.90 13.26 -4.17
C ALA A 108 9.06 14.52 -4.47
N GLN A 109 9.49 15.37 -5.40
CA GLN A 109 8.75 16.58 -5.82
C GLN A 109 7.74 16.33 -6.95
N LYS A 110 7.68 15.12 -7.52
CA LYS A 110 6.75 14.76 -8.62
C LYS A 110 5.43 14.24 -8.09
#